data_AF-A0A1I6PNH7-F1
#
_entry.id   AF-A0A1I6PNH7-F1
#
_cell.length_a   1.000
_cell.length_b   1.000
_cell.length_c   1.000
_cell.angle_alpha   90.00
_cell.angle_beta   90.00
_cell.angle_gamma   90.00
#
_symmetry.space_group_name_H-M   'P 1'
#
loop_
_entity.id
_entity.type
_entity.pdbx_description
1 polymer ?
#
loop_
_entity_poly.entity_id
_entity_poly.type
_entity_poly.pdbx_seq_one_letter_code
_entity_poly.pdbx_strand_id
1 'polypeptide(L)'
;MQNNRDELLNHLAASLKDAKADGGAILLVGAGISVSAGIPPAQKLMKIAIENFPNYFTEEEQQFAQNDLNQLQYNDIMTKLSNVKRKELFKWFIEGNKAKGIKKAKLNFAHIAIAELLKQGYLSRILTVNFDPLLIHACYMVGMYPFPAIYDLGAMGKVNAELLHDPSIVYLNGQHVGFVQRNTTDQLKDHSDTLTQIVRSTGCSKTWVVAGYSGENDPLMNALNELRPYNNWLYWLEYNEQVLQKESHQFLENDEECKVIYGCDADKSFMQIADILECSLDFIEKPDVELSLYEREINFQTAANKQDYFTKKLKNYKKLLSEPQLLNFLDKVDDFDTSLILQGLTQKIIHLCRISEEEQIIEFVKIGEIFKKQINFDDIQFKNFQKIPMMFAQIFIIAYEKNIDIEPKPFENGALLDFAWMFTELAEKTKPNCSTEIREHIKDLKNSIEV
;
A
#
# COMPACT_ATOMS: atom_id res chain seq x y z
N MET A 1 28.79 7.60 -6.94
CA MET A 1 27.48 7.67 -6.24
C MET A 1 26.49 6.78 -6.97
N GLN A 2 25.71 7.28 -7.93
CA GLN A 2 24.64 6.53 -8.65
C GLN A 2 24.94 5.05 -8.93
N ASN A 3 25.94 4.73 -9.77
CA ASN A 3 26.29 3.34 -10.13
C ASN A 3 26.51 2.43 -8.91
N ASN A 4 27.31 2.87 -7.93
CA ASN A 4 27.59 2.11 -6.71
C ASN A 4 26.32 1.86 -5.87
N ARG A 5 25.38 2.81 -5.86
CA ARG A 5 24.08 2.63 -5.20
C ARG A 5 23.26 1.55 -5.91
N ASP A 6 23.18 1.63 -7.24
CA ASP A 6 22.39 0.69 -8.03
C ASP A 6 23.04 -0.71 -8.06
N GLU A 7 24.36 -0.81 -8.02
CA GLU A 7 25.12 -2.06 -7.78
C GLU A 7 24.80 -2.67 -6.40
N LEU A 8 24.79 -1.87 -5.33
CA LEU A 8 24.42 -2.33 -3.98
C LEU A 8 22.94 -2.71 -3.86
N LEU A 9 22.02 -2.04 -4.58
CA LEU A 9 20.61 -2.43 -4.63
C LEU A 9 20.41 -3.76 -5.38
N ASN A 10 21.19 -4.03 -6.43
CA ASN A 10 21.23 -5.35 -7.07
C ASN A 10 21.79 -6.43 -6.14
N HIS A 11 22.82 -6.12 -5.34
CA HIS A 11 23.38 -7.04 -4.34
C HIS A 11 22.37 -7.35 -3.22
N LEU A 12 21.64 -6.35 -2.72
CA LEU A 12 20.52 -6.52 -1.80
C LEU A 12 19.41 -7.39 -2.41
N ALA A 13 19.01 -7.15 -3.66
CA ALA A 13 18.00 -7.96 -4.34
C ALA A 13 18.46 -9.43 -4.51
N ALA A 14 19.75 -9.69 -4.73
CA ALA A 14 20.30 -11.05 -4.71
C ALA A 14 20.16 -11.69 -3.32
N SER A 15 20.62 -11.03 -2.25
CA SER A 15 20.45 -11.54 -0.88
C SER A 15 18.99 -11.72 -0.46
N LEU A 16 18.04 -10.96 -1.02
CA LEU A 16 16.61 -11.19 -0.81
C LEU A 16 16.10 -12.43 -1.57
N LYS A 17 16.61 -12.73 -2.77
CA LYS A 17 16.31 -14.00 -3.49
C LYS A 17 16.84 -15.21 -2.72
N ASP A 18 18.04 -15.11 -2.14
CA ASP A 18 18.61 -16.16 -1.28
C ASP A 18 17.83 -16.31 0.03
N ALA A 19 17.61 -15.21 0.76
CA ALA A 19 16.88 -15.22 2.03
C ALA A 19 15.44 -15.75 1.89
N LYS A 20 14.79 -15.58 0.73
CA LYS A 20 13.47 -16.17 0.43
C LYS A 20 13.49 -17.70 0.46
N ALA A 21 14.58 -18.35 0.07
CA ALA A 21 14.74 -19.80 0.23
C ALA A 21 14.96 -20.19 1.71
N ASP A 22 15.74 -19.39 2.45
CA ASP A 22 16.03 -19.58 3.88
C ASP A 22 14.93 -19.01 4.81
N GLY A 23 13.69 -18.87 4.32
CA GLY A 23 12.52 -18.48 5.10
C GLY A 23 12.41 -16.97 5.40
N GLY A 24 12.75 -16.12 4.43
CA GLY A 24 12.57 -14.67 4.40
C GLY A 24 13.57 -13.86 5.25
N ALA A 25 13.87 -12.64 4.79
CA ALA A 25 14.72 -11.65 5.45
C ALA A 25 13.97 -10.81 6.50
N ILE A 26 14.72 -10.05 7.29
CA ILE A 26 14.22 -9.17 8.35
C ILE A 26 14.29 -7.71 7.89
N LEU A 27 13.17 -6.99 7.99
CA LEU A 27 13.10 -5.56 7.68
C LEU A 27 12.86 -4.75 8.96
N LEU A 28 13.79 -3.89 9.33
CA LEU A 28 13.61 -2.86 10.36
C LEU A 28 13.26 -1.51 9.73
N VAL A 29 12.13 -0.92 10.11
CA VAL A 29 11.66 0.36 9.55
C VAL A 29 11.27 1.41 10.59
N GLY A 30 11.62 2.66 10.27
CA GLY A 30 11.33 3.84 11.06
C GLY A 30 10.50 4.89 10.32
N ALA A 31 10.35 6.07 10.93
CA ALA A 31 9.36 7.07 10.50
C ALA A 31 9.61 7.59 9.07
N GLY A 32 10.84 7.47 8.55
CA GLY A 32 11.22 7.83 7.19
C GLY A 32 10.36 7.15 6.12
N ILE A 33 9.99 5.87 6.29
CA ILE A 33 9.15 5.17 5.30
C ILE A 33 7.71 5.71 5.23
N SER A 34 7.27 6.49 6.23
CA SER A 34 5.90 7.02 6.31
C SER A 34 5.82 8.53 6.01
N VAL A 35 6.92 9.18 5.61
CA VAL A 35 6.96 10.64 5.38
C VAL A 35 6.11 11.09 4.19
N SER A 36 6.28 10.46 3.03
CA SER A 36 5.49 10.75 1.82
C SER A 36 4.02 10.32 1.97
N ALA A 37 3.75 9.29 2.75
CA ALA A 37 2.43 8.86 3.20
C ALA A 37 1.69 9.92 4.06
N GLY A 38 2.41 10.88 4.64
CA GLY A 38 1.87 12.01 5.40
C GLY A 38 2.06 11.93 6.92
N ILE A 39 2.80 10.95 7.42
CA ILE A 39 3.21 10.88 8.84
C ILE A 39 4.46 11.77 9.02
N PRO A 40 4.48 12.74 9.95
CA PRO A 40 5.64 13.60 10.15
C PRO A 40 6.81 12.85 10.80
N PRO A 41 8.08 13.17 10.45
CA PRO A 41 9.24 12.71 11.20
C PRO A 41 9.27 13.32 12.61
N ALA A 42 10.00 12.70 13.53
CA ALA A 42 10.02 13.00 14.96
C ALA A 42 10.14 14.51 15.30
N GLN A 43 11.08 15.24 14.68
CA GLN A 43 11.25 16.68 14.90
C GLN A 43 10.01 17.51 14.54
N LYS A 44 9.36 17.19 13.41
CA LYS A 44 8.13 17.87 12.97
C LYS A 44 6.94 17.50 13.85
N LEU A 45 6.92 16.27 14.38
CA LEU A 45 5.89 15.82 15.34
C LEU A 45 6.06 16.49 16.72
N MET A 46 7.28 16.73 17.18
CA MET A 46 7.57 17.56 18.36
C MET A 46 7.04 18.99 18.19
N LYS A 47 7.36 19.64 17.06
CA LYS A 47 6.88 21.01 16.80
C LYS A 47 5.35 21.10 16.86
N ILE A 48 4.65 20.19 16.19
CA ILE A 48 3.19 20.15 16.19
C ILE A 48 2.64 19.85 17.59
N ALA A 49 3.30 19.02 18.40
CA ALA A 49 2.92 18.80 19.80
C ALA A 49 2.99 20.10 20.63
N ILE A 50 4.10 20.83 20.53
CA ILE A 50 4.36 22.05 21.31
C ILE A 50 3.42 23.19 20.90
N GLU A 51 3.25 23.42 19.59
CA GLU A 51 2.35 24.44 19.04
C GLU A 51 0.87 24.21 19.39
N ASN A 52 0.45 22.96 19.62
CA ASN A 52 -0.96 22.62 19.83
C ASN A 52 -1.32 22.28 21.29
N PHE A 53 -0.33 22.06 22.15
CA PHE A 53 -0.51 21.84 23.58
C PHE A 53 0.47 22.70 24.43
N PRO A 54 0.56 24.03 24.21
CA PRO A 54 1.63 24.87 24.79
C PRO A 54 1.66 24.84 26.32
N ASN A 55 0.52 24.66 26.99
CA ASN A 55 0.39 24.58 28.45
C ASN A 55 1.16 23.40 29.11
N TYR A 56 1.76 22.49 28.32
CA TYR A 56 2.58 21.38 28.81
C TYR A 56 4.10 21.62 28.65
N PHE A 57 4.52 22.77 28.09
CA PHE A 57 5.90 23.07 27.72
C PHE A 57 6.35 24.44 28.22
N THR A 58 7.64 24.61 28.53
CA THR A 58 8.18 25.90 28.97
C THR A 58 8.21 26.93 27.83
N GLU A 59 8.35 28.22 28.18
CA GLU A 59 8.54 29.29 27.19
C GLU A 59 9.82 29.05 26.35
N GLU A 60 10.86 28.52 26.98
CA GLU A 60 12.12 28.10 26.34
C GLU A 60 11.92 26.97 25.34
N GLU A 61 11.15 25.92 25.67
CA GLU A 61 10.82 24.84 24.72
C GLU A 61 9.97 25.34 23.54
N GLN A 62 9.03 26.25 23.81
CA GLN A 62 8.23 26.91 22.77
C GLN A 62 9.11 27.80 21.87
N GLN A 63 10.16 28.42 22.42
CA GLN A 63 11.15 29.18 21.66
C GLN A 63 12.07 28.27 20.83
N PHE A 64 12.55 27.14 21.37
CA PHE A 64 13.34 26.15 20.62
C PHE A 64 12.52 25.52 19.48
N ALA A 65 11.25 25.17 19.71
CA ALA A 65 10.36 24.66 18.66
C ALA A 65 10.19 25.64 17.47
N GLN A 66 10.41 26.94 17.68
CA GLN A 66 10.42 27.96 16.63
C GLN A 66 11.79 28.14 15.97
N ASN A 67 12.88 28.14 16.74
CA ASN A 67 14.20 28.63 16.31
C ASN A 67 15.28 27.54 16.14
N ASP A 68 15.30 26.50 16.99
CA ASP A 68 16.23 25.36 16.86
C ASP A 68 15.61 24.10 17.49
N LEU A 69 15.05 23.24 16.63
CA LEU A 69 14.44 21.97 17.04
C LEU A 69 15.45 20.92 17.53
N ASN A 70 16.75 21.10 17.27
CA ASN A 70 17.77 20.09 17.59
C ASN A 70 18.14 20.10 19.08
N GLN A 71 17.81 21.19 19.81
CA GLN A 71 17.92 21.24 21.27
C GLN A 71 16.87 20.36 21.97
N LEU A 72 15.78 20.00 21.28
CA LEU A 72 14.67 19.25 21.85
C LEU A 72 14.80 17.76 21.54
N GLN A 73 14.57 16.91 22.55
CA GLN A 73 14.57 15.45 22.38
C GLN A 73 13.14 14.92 22.30
N TYR A 74 12.89 14.02 21.34
CA TYR A 74 11.56 13.46 21.08
C TYR A 74 10.92 12.84 22.32
N ASN A 75 11.71 12.16 23.13
CA ASN A 75 11.26 11.47 24.33
C ASN A 75 10.80 12.45 25.43
N ASP A 76 11.52 13.56 25.60
CA ASP A 76 11.23 14.58 26.62
C ASP A 76 9.98 15.38 26.26
N ILE A 77 9.82 15.71 24.97
CA ILE A 77 8.60 16.37 24.47
C ILE A 77 7.39 15.43 24.55
N MET A 78 7.55 14.15 24.24
CA MET A 78 6.45 13.19 24.28
C MET A 78 6.09 12.74 25.70
N THR A 79 7.00 12.73 26.67
CA THR A 79 6.67 12.39 28.07
C THR A 79 5.88 13.48 28.79
N LYS A 80 6.05 14.75 28.40
CA LYS A 80 5.24 15.88 28.90
C LYS A 80 3.76 15.83 28.48
N LEU A 81 3.46 15.18 27.36
CA LEU A 81 2.08 14.93 26.95
C LEU A 81 1.48 13.72 27.67
N SER A 82 0.28 13.90 28.24
CA SER A 82 -0.50 12.78 28.76
C SER A 82 -0.81 11.76 27.67
N ASN A 83 -1.02 10.52 28.07
CA ASN A 83 -1.31 9.40 27.16
C ASN A 83 -2.54 9.66 26.27
N VAL A 84 -3.50 10.45 26.75
CA VAL A 84 -4.67 10.90 25.97
C VAL A 84 -4.25 11.92 24.91
N LYS A 85 -3.40 12.90 25.26
CA LYS A 85 -2.91 13.91 24.30
C LYS A 85 -1.95 13.35 23.26
N ARG A 86 -1.11 12.35 23.59
CA ARG A 86 -0.34 11.61 22.58
C ARG A 86 -1.24 10.86 21.59
N LYS A 87 -2.26 10.15 22.07
CA LYS A 87 -3.25 9.48 21.20
C LYS A 87 -4.04 10.47 20.34
N GLU A 88 -4.43 11.62 20.89
CA GLU A 88 -5.08 12.72 20.18
C GLU A 88 -4.20 13.25 19.03
N LEU A 89 -2.91 13.53 19.32
CA LEU A 89 -1.92 13.97 18.35
C LEU A 89 -1.74 12.97 17.19
N PHE A 90 -1.46 11.70 17.52
CA PHE A 90 -1.22 10.65 16.51
C PHE A 90 -2.47 10.44 15.63
N LYS A 91 -3.66 10.44 16.25
CA LYS A 91 -4.95 10.30 15.57
C LYS A 91 -5.19 11.39 14.51
N TRP A 92 -4.68 12.61 14.68
CA TRP A 92 -4.80 13.66 13.66
C TRP A 92 -4.17 13.29 12.32
N PHE A 93 -3.12 12.46 12.31
CA PHE A 93 -2.50 11.99 11.07
C PHE A 93 -3.19 10.73 10.52
N ILE A 94 -3.60 9.80 11.40
CA ILE A 94 -4.23 8.53 10.98
C ILE A 94 -5.65 8.74 10.45
N GLU A 95 -6.42 9.68 11.00
CA GLU A 95 -7.80 10.00 10.56
C GLU A 95 -7.92 11.33 9.79
N GLY A 96 -6.94 12.23 9.93
CA GLY A 96 -7.00 13.61 9.45
C GLY A 96 -7.63 14.57 10.47
N ASN A 97 -7.19 15.82 10.50
CA ASN A 97 -7.78 16.87 11.33
C ASN A 97 -7.94 18.17 10.52
N LYS A 98 -9.14 18.37 9.96
CA LYS A 98 -9.51 19.56 9.16
C LYS A 98 -9.30 20.88 9.92
N ALA A 99 -9.58 20.93 11.23
CA ALA A 99 -9.44 22.13 12.05
C ALA A 99 -7.98 22.52 12.32
N LYS A 100 -7.03 21.60 12.09
CA LYS A 100 -5.58 21.83 12.18
C LYS A 100 -4.88 21.82 10.81
N GLY A 101 -5.63 21.73 9.72
CA GLY A 101 -5.09 21.59 8.36
C GLY A 101 -4.37 20.26 8.07
N ILE A 102 -4.40 19.30 9.00
CA ILE A 102 -3.71 18.02 8.88
C ILE A 102 -4.54 17.10 7.97
N LYS A 103 -3.96 16.69 6.85
CA LYS A 103 -4.56 15.70 5.95
C LYS A 103 -4.45 14.30 6.55
N LYS A 104 -5.42 13.43 6.26
CA LYS A 104 -5.32 12.00 6.59
C LYS A 104 -4.17 11.39 5.80
N ALA A 105 -3.34 10.57 6.46
CA ALA A 105 -2.31 9.77 5.81
C ALA A 105 -2.91 8.77 4.80
N LYS A 106 -2.12 8.48 3.75
CA LYS A 106 -2.41 7.45 2.74
C LYS A 106 -1.29 6.41 2.76
N LEU A 107 -1.49 5.28 2.08
CA LEU A 107 -0.37 4.43 1.69
C LEU A 107 0.49 5.14 0.66
N ASN A 108 1.80 4.95 0.74
CA ASN A 108 2.76 5.29 -0.31
C ASN A 108 3.26 4.00 -1.00
N PHE A 109 4.18 4.13 -1.96
CA PHE A 109 4.69 2.97 -2.68
C PHE A 109 5.66 2.14 -1.84
N ALA A 110 6.38 2.75 -0.89
CA ALA A 110 7.19 2.01 0.09
C ALA A 110 6.34 1.00 0.88
N HIS A 111 5.21 1.42 1.48
CA HIS A 111 4.32 0.51 2.23
C HIS A 111 3.77 -0.62 1.36
N ILE A 112 3.39 -0.32 0.11
CA ILE A 112 2.84 -1.30 -0.83
C ILE A 112 3.90 -2.32 -1.26
N ALA A 113 5.08 -1.86 -1.70
CA ALA A 113 6.17 -2.74 -2.13
C ALA A 113 6.69 -3.60 -0.96
N ILE A 114 6.82 -3.04 0.25
CA ILE A 114 7.14 -3.81 1.46
C ILE A 114 6.10 -4.90 1.73
N ALA A 115 4.81 -4.62 1.50
CA ALA A 115 3.74 -5.59 1.70
C ALA A 115 3.74 -6.72 0.65
N GLU A 116 4.04 -6.43 -0.62
CA GLU A 116 4.27 -7.49 -1.63
C GLU A 116 5.52 -8.32 -1.31
N LEU A 117 6.63 -7.69 -0.90
CA LEU A 117 7.85 -8.41 -0.49
C LEU A 117 7.61 -9.35 0.70
N LEU A 118 6.69 -9.02 1.60
CA LEU A 118 6.22 -9.89 2.68
C LEU A 118 5.23 -10.97 2.18
N LYS A 119 4.24 -10.61 1.34
CA LYS A 119 3.28 -11.54 0.72
C LYS A 119 3.98 -12.64 -0.08
N GLN A 120 5.07 -12.27 -0.77
CA GLN A 120 5.87 -13.14 -1.63
C GLN A 120 7.09 -13.76 -0.91
N GLY A 121 7.23 -13.59 0.41
CA GLY A 121 8.22 -14.30 1.23
C GLY A 121 9.68 -13.85 1.09
N TYR A 122 9.97 -12.74 0.40
CA TYR A 122 11.31 -12.12 0.43
C TYR A 122 11.62 -11.58 1.83
N LEU A 123 10.59 -11.05 2.50
CA LEU A 123 10.59 -10.75 3.93
C LEU A 123 9.83 -11.83 4.69
N SER A 124 10.26 -12.12 5.91
CA SER A 124 9.50 -12.91 6.89
C SER A 124 9.00 -12.05 8.05
N ARG A 125 9.77 -11.04 8.45
CA ARG A 125 9.45 -10.21 9.62
C ARG A 125 9.72 -8.75 9.37
N ILE A 126 8.73 -7.91 9.66
CA ILE A 126 8.90 -6.45 9.70
C ILE A 126 8.93 -6.01 11.17
N LEU A 127 10.08 -5.55 11.63
CA LEU A 127 10.22 -4.83 12.89
C LEU A 127 9.97 -3.34 12.62
N THR A 128 9.13 -2.68 13.42
CA THR A 128 8.87 -1.24 13.23
C THR A 128 8.84 -0.45 14.52
N VAL A 129 9.46 0.73 14.52
CA VAL A 129 9.38 1.71 15.60
C VAL A 129 8.25 2.73 15.41
N ASN A 130 7.48 2.63 14.32
CA ASN A 130 6.41 3.57 13.98
C ASN A 130 5.14 3.29 14.80
N PHE A 131 4.32 4.33 15.02
CA PHE A 131 2.99 4.19 15.60
C PHE A 131 1.89 3.98 14.55
N ASP A 132 2.21 4.17 13.26
CA ASP A 132 1.21 4.20 12.20
C ASP A 132 0.83 2.78 11.71
N PRO A 133 -0.44 2.51 11.39
CA PRO A 133 -0.90 1.19 10.94
C PRO A 133 -0.70 0.98 9.42
N LEU A 134 0.10 1.79 8.72
CA LEU A 134 0.10 1.81 7.25
C LEU A 134 0.65 0.51 6.65
N LEU A 135 1.60 -0.16 7.30
CA LEU A 135 2.06 -1.50 6.90
C LEU A 135 0.93 -2.55 6.97
N ILE A 136 0.06 -2.46 7.98
CA ILE A 136 -1.10 -3.37 8.14
C ILE A 136 -2.14 -3.08 7.05
N HIS A 137 -2.42 -1.80 6.79
CA HIS A 137 -3.30 -1.37 5.71
C HIS A 137 -2.76 -1.76 4.32
N ALA A 138 -1.44 -1.77 4.13
CA ALA A 138 -0.81 -2.23 2.89
C ALA A 138 -0.95 -3.74 2.73
N CYS A 139 -0.63 -4.54 3.76
CA CYS A 139 -0.85 -6.00 3.73
C CYS A 139 -2.31 -6.37 3.41
N TYR A 140 -3.27 -5.57 3.88
CA TYR A 140 -4.68 -5.72 3.51
C TYR A 140 -4.97 -5.31 2.06
N MET A 141 -4.40 -4.20 1.58
CA MET A 141 -4.60 -3.69 0.22
C MET A 141 -3.98 -4.58 -0.86
N VAL A 142 -2.82 -5.19 -0.59
CA VAL A 142 -2.19 -6.17 -1.49
C VAL A 142 -2.80 -7.56 -1.40
N GLY A 143 -3.86 -7.78 -0.59
CA GLY A 143 -4.50 -9.09 -0.50
C GLY A 143 -3.63 -10.18 0.16
N MET A 144 -2.79 -9.83 1.13
CA MET A 144 -1.92 -10.82 1.77
C MET A 144 -2.73 -11.83 2.61
N TYR A 145 -2.69 -13.10 2.19
CA TYR A 145 -3.30 -14.22 2.89
C TYR A 145 -2.37 -15.45 2.92
N PRO A 146 -2.16 -16.11 4.07
CA PRO A 146 -2.66 -15.75 5.39
C PRO A 146 -2.12 -14.39 5.85
N PHE A 147 -2.94 -13.64 6.59
CA PHE A 147 -2.56 -12.31 7.06
C PHE A 147 -1.42 -12.40 8.08
N PRO A 148 -0.41 -11.52 8.06
CA PRO A 148 0.75 -11.64 8.93
C PRO A 148 0.38 -11.46 10.40
N ALA A 149 1.08 -12.15 11.29
CA ALA A 149 0.89 -12.05 12.72
C ALA A 149 1.30 -10.65 13.22
N ILE A 150 0.40 -9.98 13.93
CA ILE A 150 0.56 -8.60 14.37
C ILE A 150 0.87 -8.55 15.87
N TYR A 151 2.07 -8.09 16.22
CA TYR A 151 2.54 -7.99 17.60
C TYR A 151 2.74 -6.52 18.00
N ASP A 152 2.21 -6.11 19.14
CA ASP A 152 2.39 -4.77 19.73
C ASP A 152 3.17 -4.90 21.05
N LEU A 153 4.47 -4.59 21.02
CA LEU A 153 5.35 -4.76 22.19
C LEU A 153 5.16 -3.64 23.24
N GLY A 154 4.49 -2.54 22.89
CA GLY A 154 4.11 -1.49 23.83
C GLY A 154 2.88 -1.87 24.67
N ALA A 155 2.03 -2.75 24.13
CA ALA A 155 0.86 -3.31 24.82
C ALA A 155 1.15 -4.67 25.51
N MET A 156 2.11 -5.44 25.00
CA MET A 156 2.54 -6.70 25.61
C MET A 156 3.46 -6.47 26.83
N GLY A 157 3.45 -7.41 27.77
CA GLY A 157 4.27 -7.36 28.99
C GLY A 157 5.68 -7.92 28.75
N LYS A 158 6.04 -8.99 29.46
CA LYS A 158 7.22 -9.78 29.10
C LYS A 158 6.94 -10.54 27.81
N VAL A 159 7.76 -10.34 26.79
CA VAL A 159 7.68 -10.98 25.49
C VAL A 159 8.62 -12.18 25.47
N ASN A 160 8.15 -13.39 25.17
CA ASN A 160 9.07 -14.42 24.67
C ASN A 160 9.19 -14.25 23.15
N ALA A 161 10.34 -13.74 22.71
CA ALA A 161 10.60 -13.46 21.31
C ALA A 161 10.73 -14.72 20.43
N GLU A 162 10.87 -15.91 21.03
CA GLU A 162 10.77 -17.22 20.37
C GLU A 162 9.34 -17.57 19.93
N LEU A 163 8.31 -16.89 20.47
CA LEU A 163 6.89 -17.09 20.13
C LEU A 163 6.40 -16.10 19.05
N LEU A 164 7.33 -15.37 18.41
CA LEU A 164 7.05 -14.58 17.22
C LEU A 164 7.03 -15.52 16.01
N HIS A 165 5.84 -15.78 15.48
CA HIS A 165 5.62 -16.55 14.27
C HIS A 165 5.79 -15.67 13.03
N ASP A 166 6.23 -16.26 11.92
CA ASP A 166 6.33 -15.56 10.63
C ASP A 166 5.32 -16.11 9.62
N PRO A 167 4.80 -15.27 8.68
CA PRO A 167 5.15 -13.87 8.49
C PRO A 167 4.56 -12.94 9.57
N SER A 168 5.29 -11.90 9.98
CA SER A 168 4.84 -10.99 11.04
C SER A 168 5.21 -9.51 10.87
N ILE A 169 4.44 -8.65 11.56
CA ILE A 169 4.76 -7.24 11.79
C ILE A 169 4.81 -6.99 13.31
N VAL A 170 5.97 -6.59 13.80
CA VAL A 170 6.27 -6.40 15.22
C VAL A 170 6.51 -4.93 15.51
N TYR A 171 5.56 -4.31 16.20
CA TYR A 171 5.61 -2.91 16.60
C TYR A 171 6.40 -2.77 17.91
N LEU A 172 7.69 -2.47 17.77
CA LEU A 172 8.68 -2.38 18.84
C LEU A 172 8.30 -1.34 19.92
N ASN A 173 7.69 -0.22 19.50
CA ASN A 173 7.22 0.85 20.38
C ASN A 173 5.68 0.92 20.50
N GLY A 174 4.96 0.00 19.83
CA GLY A 174 3.50 -0.13 19.86
C GLY A 174 2.71 0.77 18.88
N GLN A 175 1.53 0.30 18.47
CA GLN A 175 0.66 0.94 17.47
C GLN A 175 -0.23 2.04 18.06
N HIS A 176 -0.86 1.73 19.19
CA HIS A 176 -1.92 2.57 19.76
C HIS A 176 -1.57 3.07 21.16
N VAL A 177 -0.28 3.10 21.46
CA VAL A 177 0.23 3.35 22.80
C VAL A 177 1.27 4.47 22.77
N GLY A 178 0.76 5.70 22.77
CA GLY A 178 1.40 6.83 23.43
C GLY A 178 1.38 6.72 24.97
N PHE A 179 1.54 5.51 25.51
CA PHE A 179 2.50 5.21 26.57
C PHE A 179 3.32 4.06 25.96
N VAL A 180 4.63 4.00 26.05
CA VAL A 180 5.24 3.52 27.30
C VAL A 180 6.67 4.09 27.35
N GLN A 181 6.77 5.42 27.27
CA GLN A 181 7.96 6.10 27.79
C GLN A 181 7.76 6.28 29.29
N ARG A 182 8.40 5.33 29.96
CA ARG A 182 8.31 5.02 31.38
C ARG A 182 9.13 6.05 32.16
N ASN A 183 8.53 6.63 33.21
CA ASN A 183 9.11 7.79 33.91
C ASN A 183 10.26 7.43 34.90
N THR A 184 10.77 6.19 34.89
CA THR A 184 11.91 5.78 35.72
C THR A 184 12.94 4.98 34.92
N THR A 185 14.21 5.12 35.31
CA THR A 185 15.38 4.52 34.66
C THR A 185 15.26 3.00 34.53
N ASP A 186 14.76 2.33 35.57
CA ASP A 186 14.63 0.87 35.63
C ASP A 186 13.82 0.31 34.46
N GLN A 187 12.73 1.00 34.11
CA GLN A 187 11.81 0.47 33.12
C GLN A 187 12.18 0.92 31.69
N LEU A 188 12.94 2.01 31.52
CA LEU A 188 13.61 2.28 30.23
C LEU A 188 14.63 1.17 29.92
N LYS A 189 15.33 0.68 30.95
CA LYS A 189 16.19 -0.50 30.84
C LYS A 189 15.39 -1.76 30.51
N ASP A 190 14.26 -2.03 31.17
CA ASP A 190 13.37 -3.16 30.79
C ASP A 190 12.97 -3.13 29.30
N HIS A 191 12.79 -1.93 28.71
CA HIS A 191 12.50 -1.78 27.27
C HIS A 191 13.73 -2.09 26.42
N SER A 192 14.90 -1.54 26.78
CA SER A 192 16.18 -1.85 26.13
C SER A 192 16.49 -3.36 26.15
N ASP A 193 16.28 -4.02 27.30
CA ASP A 193 16.49 -5.46 27.47
C ASP A 193 15.51 -6.27 26.60
N THR A 194 14.25 -5.82 26.47
CA THR A 194 13.25 -6.44 25.59
C THR A 194 13.62 -6.29 24.11
N LEU A 195 13.98 -5.09 23.64
CA LEU A 195 14.42 -4.85 22.26
C LEU A 195 15.67 -5.68 21.93
N THR A 196 16.61 -5.76 22.86
CA THR A 196 17.82 -6.59 22.74
C THR A 196 17.48 -8.07 22.62
N GLN A 197 16.50 -8.56 23.38
CA GLN A 197 16.01 -9.94 23.24
C GLN A 197 15.36 -10.20 21.87
N ILE A 198 14.56 -9.27 21.34
CA ILE A 198 13.93 -9.37 20.00
C ILE A 198 14.99 -9.49 18.91
N VAL A 199 16.01 -8.63 18.94
CA VAL A 199 17.10 -8.62 17.95
C VAL A 199 17.93 -9.91 18.03
N ARG A 200 18.34 -10.31 19.25
CA ARG A 200 19.14 -11.53 19.47
C ARG A 200 18.38 -12.82 19.10
N SER A 201 17.07 -12.92 19.39
CA SER A 201 16.29 -14.11 19.02
C SER A 201 15.95 -14.17 17.53
N THR A 202 15.92 -13.01 16.85
CA THR A 202 15.75 -12.92 15.39
C THR A 202 17.05 -13.33 14.67
N GLY A 203 18.20 -13.04 15.28
CA GLY A 203 19.48 -13.66 14.95
C GLY A 203 20.23 -13.04 13.78
N CYS A 204 21.53 -13.34 13.70
CA CYS A 204 22.45 -12.82 12.68
C CYS A 204 22.60 -13.71 11.44
N SER A 205 21.94 -14.88 11.41
CA SER A 205 21.87 -15.79 10.26
C SER A 205 20.83 -15.39 9.22
N LYS A 206 20.01 -14.37 9.51
CA LYS A 206 19.09 -13.77 8.54
C LYS A 206 19.75 -12.56 7.87
N THR A 207 19.39 -12.29 6.61
CA THR A 207 19.64 -10.99 6.00
C THR A 207 18.81 -9.92 6.71
N TRP A 208 19.46 -8.83 7.10
CA TRP A 208 18.82 -7.66 7.69
C TRP A 208 18.76 -6.51 6.68
N VAL A 209 17.63 -5.82 6.64
CA VAL A 209 17.43 -4.58 5.89
C VAL A 209 16.92 -3.52 6.87
N VAL A 210 17.53 -2.34 6.88
CA VAL A 210 17.13 -1.22 7.73
C VAL A 210 16.79 -0.03 6.84
N ALA A 211 15.61 0.57 6.98
CA ALA A 211 15.16 1.65 6.09
C ALA A 211 14.31 2.72 6.81
N GLY A 212 14.60 4.00 6.52
CA GLY A 212 13.87 5.14 7.11
C GLY A 212 13.95 5.24 8.64
N TYR A 213 14.89 4.54 9.25
CA TYR A 213 15.16 4.50 10.68
C TYR A 213 16.52 5.17 10.93
N SER A 214 16.57 6.17 11.82
CA SER A 214 17.77 7.00 12.00
C SER A 214 18.64 6.62 13.20
N GLY A 215 18.23 5.65 14.02
CA GLY A 215 18.97 5.18 15.21
C GLY A 215 19.25 6.20 16.31
N GLU A 216 18.86 7.47 16.12
CA GLU A 216 19.59 8.61 16.68
C GLU A 216 19.67 8.64 18.21
N ASN A 217 18.59 8.22 18.88
CA ASN A 217 18.42 8.23 20.33
C ASN A 217 17.68 6.95 20.79
N ASP A 218 17.95 5.81 20.14
CA ASP A 218 17.23 4.54 20.33
C ASP A 218 18.20 3.41 20.75
N PRO A 219 17.98 2.72 21.89
CA PRO A 219 18.85 1.63 22.35
C PRO A 219 18.91 0.44 21.38
N LEU A 220 17.98 0.31 20.44
CA LEU A 220 18.00 -0.72 19.40
C LEU A 220 19.29 -0.66 18.56
N MET A 221 19.94 0.50 18.41
CA MET A 221 21.26 0.58 17.75
C MET A 221 22.34 -0.22 18.46
N ASN A 222 22.31 -0.27 19.80
CA ASN A 222 23.26 -1.08 20.57
C ASN A 222 22.97 -2.58 20.36
N ALA A 223 21.70 -2.97 20.33
CA ALA A 223 21.30 -4.35 20.07
C ALA A 223 21.70 -4.83 18.66
N LEU A 224 21.65 -3.96 17.64
CA LEU A 224 22.18 -4.26 16.30
C LEU A 224 23.72 -4.37 16.31
N ASN A 225 24.40 -3.42 16.95
CA ASN A 225 25.87 -3.43 17.10
C ASN A 225 26.38 -4.71 17.80
N GLU A 226 25.64 -5.20 18.81
CA GLU A 226 25.91 -6.44 19.55
C GLU A 226 25.52 -7.73 18.81
N LEU A 227 24.72 -7.67 17.75
CA LEU A 227 24.27 -8.85 17.00
C LEU A 227 25.36 -9.41 16.05
N ARG A 228 26.39 -8.62 15.77
CA ARG A 228 27.47 -8.92 14.81
C ARG A 228 28.31 -10.13 15.25
N PRO A 229 28.87 -10.95 14.32
CA PRO A 229 28.85 -10.81 12.86
C PRO A 229 27.49 -11.13 12.20
N TYR A 230 27.17 -10.42 11.12
CA TYR A 230 26.00 -10.60 10.27
C TYR A 230 26.30 -11.59 9.13
N ASN A 231 26.20 -12.89 9.42
CA ASN A 231 26.52 -13.97 8.48
C ASN A 231 25.82 -13.89 7.10
N ASN A 232 24.68 -13.21 7.00
CA ASN A 232 23.90 -13.02 5.76
C ASN A 232 23.65 -11.52 5.44
N TRP A 233 24.57 -10.65 5.85
CA TRP A 233 24.61 -9.19 5.66
C TRP A 233 23.57 -8.36 6.43
N LEU A 234 23.95 -7.14 6.79
CA LEU A 234 23.03 -6.05 7.12
C LEU A 234 23.10 -4.96 6.04
N TYR A 235 21.96 -4.58 5.49
CA TYR A 235 21.82 -3.47 4.56
C TYR A 235 21.19 -2.27 5.28
N TRP A 236 21.84 -1.10 5.21
CA TRP A 236 21.31 0.15 5.77
C TRP A 236 20.98 1.12 4.63
N LEU A 237 19.69 1.32 4.37
CA LEU A 237 19.19 2.23 3.34
C LEU A 237 19.17 3.66 3.91
N GLU A 238 20.28 4.36 3.75
CA GLU A 238 20.45 5.74 4.21
C GLU A 238 19.82 6.72 3.22
N TYR A 239 18.98 7.63 3.70
CA TYR A 239 18.36 8.66 2.86
C TYR A 239 19.38 9.73 2.44
N ASN A 240 20.34 10.02 3.32
CA ASN A 240 21.37 11.03 3.13
C ASN A 240 22.59 10.48 2.37
N GLU A 241 23.60 11.32 2.17
CA GLU A 241 24.91 10.96 1.57
C GLU A 241 25.97 10.59 2.64
N GLN A 242 25.56 10.47 3.91
CA GLN A 242 26.40 10.08 5.05
C GLN A 242 25.52 9.48 6.16
N VAL A 243 26.03 8.53 6.95
CA VAL A 243 25.33 8.09 8.18
C VAL A 243 25.50 9.10 9.31
N LEU A 244 24.63 9.02 10.31
CA LEU A 244 24.74 9.84 11.52
C LEU A 244 26.03 9.54 12.28
N GLN A 245 26.86 10.56 12.47
CA GLN A 245 28.19 10.44 13.10
C GLN A 245 28.13 10.38 14.64
N LYS A 246 27.40 9.40 15.19
CA LYS A 246 27.37 9.03 16.62
C LYS A 246 28.07 7.69 16.84
N GLU A 247 28.63 7.47 18.04
CA GLU A 247 29.32 6.24 18.43
C GLU A 247 28.50 4.97 18.14
N SER A 248 27.20 5.00 18.43
CA SER A 248 26.25 3.91 18.18
C SER A 248 26.05 3.53 16.70
N HIS A 249 26.55 4.33 15.76
CA HIS A 249 26.42 4.14 14.32
C HIS A 249 27.75 3.75 13.65
N GLN A 250 28.89 3.88 14.34
CA GLN A 250 30.21 3.68 13.75
C GLN A 250 30.42 2.28 13.16
N PHE A 251 29.71 1.26 13.64
CA PHE A 251 29.79 -0.09 13.09
C PHE A 251 29.27 -0.18 11.63
N LEU A 252 28.36 0.71 11.21
CA LEU A 252 27.78 0.69 9.86
C LEU A 252 28.83 0.96 8.77
N GLU A 253 29.86 1.76 9.08
CA GLU A 253 30.94 2.14 8.15
C GLU A 253 32.24 1.36 8.38
N ASN A 254 32.40 0.70 9.53
CA ASN A 254 33.63 -0.01 9.93
C ASN A 254 33.51 -1.54 9.91
N ASP A 255 32.36 -2.11 9.55
CA ASP A 255 32.13 -3.55 9.47
C ASP A 255 31.88 -3.97 8.02
N GLU A 256 32.67 -4.91 7.50
CA GLU A 256 32.57 -5.37 6.11
C GLU A 256 31.26 -6.12 5.82
N GLU A 257 30.56 -6.64 6.84
CA GLU A 257 29.28 -7.32 6.72
C GLU A 257 28.08 -6.34 6.71
N CYS A 258 28.34 -5.06 7.01
CA CYS A 258 27.38 -3.97 6.87
C CYS A 258 27.53 -3.29 5.50
N LYS A 259 26.41 -3.09 4.80
CA LYS A 259 26.33 -2.44 3.47
C LYS A 259 25.43 -1.20 3.57
N VAL A 260 26.04 -0.03 3.71
CA VAL A 260 25.31 1.24 3.65
C VAL A 260 25.03 1.62 2.20
N ILE A 261 23.76 1.90 1.90
CA ILE A 261 23.28 2.32 0.57
C ILE A 261 22.73 3.75 0.69
N TYR A 262 23.56 4.73 0.32
CA TYR A 262 23.26 6.17 0.37
C TYR A 262 22.26 6.62 -0.71
N GLY A 263 21.56 7.73 -0.47
CA GLY A 263 20.59 8.30 -1.40
C GLY A 263 19.34 7.44 -1.61
N CYS A 264 18.91 6.70 -0.58
CA CYS A 264 17.72 5.85 -0.57
C CYS A 264 16.46 6.62 -0.14
N ASP A 265 15.75 7.19 -1.11
CA ASP A 265 14.34 7.55 -0.96
C ASP A 265 13.49 6.27 -0.85
N ALA A 266 12.68 6.14 0.21
CA ALA A 266 12.01 4.89 0.53
C ALA A 266 11.02 4.42 -0.55
N ASP A 267 10.24 5.32 -1.15
CA ASP A 267 9.29 4.96 -2.21
C ASP A 267 10.03 4.44 -3.45
N LYS A 268 11.09 5.14 -3.87
CA LYS A 268 11.88 4.74 -5.04
C LYS A 268 12.70 3.48 -4.80
N SER A 269 13.38 3.36 -3.67
CA SER A 269 14.25 2.20 -3.40
C SER A 269 13.45 0.92 -3.25
N PHE A 270 12.30 0.91 -2.56
CA PHE A 270 11.48 -0.32 -2.46
C PHE A 270 10.80 -0.69 -3.79
N MET A 271 10.38 0.27 -4.62
CA MET A 271 9.95 -0.01 -5.99
C MET A 271 11.09 -0.59 -6.84
N GLN A 272 12.26 0.05 -6.85
CA GLN A 272 13.42 -0.43 -7.61
C GLN A 272 13.87 -1.83 -7.15
N ILE A 273 13.77 -2.15 -5.85
CA ILE A 273 14.00 -3.50 -5.33
C ILE A 273 12.94 -4.48 -5.84
N ALA A 274 11.65 -4.11 -5.83
CA ALA A 274 10.58 -4.95 -6.37
C ALA A 274 10.77 -5.24 -7.87
N ASP A 275 11.15 -4.23 -8.66
CA ASP A 275 11.45 -4.36 -10.10
C ASP A 275 12.59 -5.37 -10.35
N ILE A 276 13.73 -5.25 -9.63
CA ILE A 276 14.89 -6.17 -9.75
C ILE A 276 14.55 -7.60 -9.26
N LEU A 277 13.58 -7.72 -8.35
CA LEU A 277 13.08 -8.99 -7.84
C LEU A 277 12.02 -9.65 -8.75
N GLU A 278 11.53 -8.95 -9.77
CA GLU A 278 10.34 -9.31 -10.57
C GLU A 278 9.09 -9.51 -9.68
N CYS A 279 9.01 -8.73 -8.60
CA CYS A 279 7.99 -8.81 -7.54
C CYS A 279 6.78 -7.94 -7.92
N SER A 280 5.92 -8.48 -8.78
CA SER A 280 4.78 -7.73 -9.35
C SER A 280 3.72 -7.31 -8.33
N LEU A 281 3.11 -6.15 -8.58
CA LEU A 281 1.98 -5.58 -7.84
C LEU A 281 0.67 -6.20 -8.31
N ASP A 282 0.51 -7.52 -8.14
CA ASP A 282 -0.58 -8.30 -8.75
C ASP A 282 -2.00 -7.77 -8.42
N PHE A 283 -2.19 -7.15 -7.25
CA PHE A 283 -3.48 -6.52 -6.89
C PHE A 283 -3.86 -5.30 -7.76
N ILE A 284 -2.91 -4.73 -8.51
CA ILE A 284 -3.09 -3.68 -9.53
C ILE A 284 -2.95 -4.27 -10.94
N GLU A 285 -1.85 -5.00 -11.19
CA GLU A 285 -1.45 -5.48 -12.51
C GLU A 285 -2.28 -6.67 -13.02
N LYS A 286 -2.67 -7.58 -12.11
CA LYS A 286 -3.25 -8.90 -12.42
C LYS A 286 -4.42 -9.21 -11.47
N PRO A 287 -5.49 -8.39 -11.43
CA PRO A 287 -6.55 -8.51 -10.43
C PRO A 287 -7.35 -9.83 -10.51
N ASP A 288 -7.26 -10.58 -11.61
CA ASP A 288 -7.80 -11.94 -11.74
C ASP A 288 -7.03 -12.99 -10.91
N VAL A 289 -5.72 -12.79 -10.72
CA VAL A 289 -4.88 -13.58 -9.79
C VAL A 289 -5.36 -13.34 -8.36
N GLU A 290 -5.59 -12.09 -7.97
CA GLU A 290 -6.10 -11.76 -6.63
C GLU A 290 -7.55 -12.26 -6.43
N LEU A 291 -8.42 -12.17 -7.43
CA LEU A 291 -9.75 -12.82 -7.37
C LEU A 291 -9.69 -14.35 -7.22
N SER A 292 -8.57 -14.99 -7.60
CA SER A 292 -8.37 -16.43 -7.39
C SER A 292 -8.12 -16.79 -5.91
N LEU A 293 -7.77 -15.82 -5.06
CA LEU A 293 -7.73 -16.01 -3.61
C LEU A 293 -9.14 -16.30 -3.08
N TYR A 294 -10.14 -15.51 -3.50
CA TYR A 294 -11.53 -15.68 -3.05
C TYR A 294 -12.10 -17.04 -3.43
N GLU A 295 -11.72 -17.58 -4.59
CA GLU A 295 -12.13 -18.91 -5.07
C GLU A 295 -11.56 -20.05 -4.22
N ARG A 296 -10.44 -19.81 -3.51
CA ARG A 296 -9.73 -20.78 -2.68
C ARG A 296 -10.10 -20.70 -1.19
N GLU A 297 -10.18 -19.51 -0.62
CA GLU A 297 -10.33 -19.33 0.83
C GLU A 297 -11.80 -19.16 1.30
N ILE A 298 -12.73 -18.80 0.41
CA ILE A 298 -14.14 -18.58 0.80
C ILE A 298 -14.92 -19.89 0.67
N ASN A 299 -15.43 -20.41 1.79
CA ASN A 299 -16.40 -21.50 1.76
C ASN A 299 -17.79 -21.01 1.28
N PHE A 300 -17.98 -20.94 -0.05
CA PHE A 300 -19.23 -20.49 -0.68
C PHE A 300 -20.47 -21.32 -0.31
N GLN A 301 -20.31 -22.56 0.21
CA GLN A 301 -21.45 -23.37 0.69
C GLN A 301 -22.18 -22.69 1.87
N THR A 302 -21.47 -21.86 2.64
CA THR A 302 -22.08 -21.07 3.73
C THR A 302 -23.03 -19.97 3.23
N ALA A 303 -23.01 -19.62 1.94
CA ALA A 303 -23.92 -18.64 1.34
C ALA A 303 -25.32 -19.19 1.03
N ALA A 304 -25.59 -20.46 1.35
CA ALA A 304 -26.87 -21.14 1.13
C ALA A 304 -27.39 -20.93 -0.31
N ASN A 305 -28.60 -20.39 -0.50
CA ASN A 305 -29.20 -20.17 -1.81
C ASN A 305 -28.48 -19.12 -2.69
N LYS A 306 -27.39 -18.51 -2.21
CA LYS A 306 -26.54 -17.59 -2.99
C LYS A 306 -25.18 -18.18 -3.37
N GLN A 307 -24.88 -19.44 -3.05
CA GLN A 307 -23.64 -20.11 -3.43
C GLN A 307 -23.37 -19.96 -4.93
N ASP A 308 -24.32 -20.38 -5.77
CA ASP A 308 -24.15 -20.39 -7.22
C ASP A 308 -24.04 -18.97 -7.79
N TYR A 309 -24.83 -18.02 -7.27
CA TYR A 309 -24.78 -16.61 -7.65
C TYR A 309 -23.38 -16.01 -7.40
N PHE A 310 -22.81 -16.19 -6.21
CA PHE A 310 -21.48 -15.64 -5.89
C PHE A 310 -20.36 -16.35 -6.66
N THR A 311 -20.42 -17.68 -6.78
CA THR A 311 -19.43 -18.48 -7.51
C THR A 311 -19.40 -18.10 -8.99
N LYS A 312 -20.59 -17.95 -9.60
CA LYS A 312 -20.77 -17.50 -10.98
C LYS A 312 -20.24 -16.08 -11.19
N LYS A 313 -20.62 -15.13 -10.32
CA LYS A 313 -20.12 -13.74 -10.37
C LYS A 313 -18.59 -13.68 -10.31
N LEU A 314 -17.97 -14.40 -9.39
CA LEU A 314 -16.51 -14.45 -9.25
C LEU A 314 -15.84 -15.00 -10.51
N LYS A 315 -16.33 -16.14 -11.02
CA LYS A 315 -15.84 -16.78 -12.24
C LYS A 315 -15.93 -15.85 -13.46
N ASN A 316 -17.02 -15.09 -13.58
CA ASN A 316 -17.22 -14.15 -14.68
C ASN A 316 -16.27 -12.94 -14.59
N TYR A 317 -16.06 -12.38 -13.40
CA TYR A 317 -15.11 -11.27 -13.21
C TYR A 317 -13.66 -11.71 -13.45
N LYS A 318 -13.24 -12.86 -12.88
CA LYS A 318 -11.92 -13.45 -13.11
C LYS A 318 -11.67 -13.69 -14.60
N LYS A 319 -12.62 -14.33 -15.30
CA LYS A 319 -12.54 -14.56 -16.74
C LYS A 319 -12.40 -13.24 -17.51
N LEU A 320 -13.26 -12.24 -17.26
CA LEU A 320 -13.21 -10.95 -17.96
C LEU A 320 -11.88 -10.22 -17.73
N LEU A 321 -11.35 -10.20 -16.50
CA LEU A 321 -10.11 -9.50 -16.16
C LEU A 321 -8.86 -10.21 -16.68
N SER A 322 -8.90 -11.54 -16.84
CA SER A 322 -7.81 -12.32 -17.43
C SER A 322 -7.69 -12.19 -18.97
N GLU A 323 -8.61 -11.51 -19.65
CA GLU A 323 -8.63 -11.45 -21.12
C GLU A 323 -7.55 -10.51 -21.68
N PRO A 324 -6.57 -11.00 -22.47
CA PRO A 324 -5.46 -10.17 -22.94
C PRO A 324 -5.91 -8.99 -23.82
N GLN A 325 -7.04 -9.08 -24.51
CA GLN A 325 -7.61 -7.95 -25.24
C GLN A 325 -8.01 -6.77 -24.32
N LEU A 326 -8.52 -7.06 -23.12
CA LEU A 326 -8.92 -6.02 -22.16
C LEU A 326 -7.68 -5.37 -21.54
N LEU A 327 -6.69 -6.16 -21.16
CA LEU A 327 -5.42 -5.68 -20.61
C LEU A 327 -4.68 -4.80 -21.65
N ASN A 328 -4.46 -5.31 -22.86
CA ASN A 328 -3.86 -4.55 -23.97
C ASN A 328 -4.69 -3.33 -24.42
N PHE A 329 -5.95 -3.20 -24.01
CA PHE A 329 -6.73 -1.98 -24.19
C PHE A 329 -6.46 -1.01 -23.04
N LEU A 330 -6.53 -1.46 -21.78
CA LEU A 330 -6.26 -0.66 -20.58
C LEU A 330 -4.84 -0.06 -20.59
N ASP A 331 -3.84 -0.80 -21.06
CA ASP A 331 -2.46 -0.32 -21.22
C ASP A 331 -2.35 0.87 -22.19
N LYS A 332 -3.29 1.00 -23.15
CA LYS A 332 -3.37 2.14 -24.09
C LYS A 332 -4.20 3.30 -23.51
N VAL A 333 -4.72 3.16 -22.29
CA VAL A 333 -5.45 4.18 -21.54
C VAL A 333 -4.50 4.97 -20.63
N ASP A 334 -3.33 5.35 -21.16
CA ASP A 334 -2.47 6.39 -20.57
C ASP A 334 -3.28 7.62 -20.14
N ASP A 335 -2.95 8.16 -18.97
CA ASP A 335 -3.61 9.26 -18.24
C ASP A 335 -5.12 9.07 -17.99
N PHE A 336 -5.45 8.41 -16.86
CA PHE A 336 -6.71 8.60 -16.13
C PHE A 336 -6.53 8.38 -14.61
N ASP A 337 -7.16 9.20 -13.76
CA ASP A 337 -7.27 8.95 -12.31
C ASP A 337 -8.35 7.89 -12.05
N THR A 338 -7.96 6.63 -12.25
CA THR A 338 -8.86 5.46 -12.27
C THR A 338 -9.63 5.30 -10.96
N SER A 339 -9.09 5.78 -9.83
CA SER A 339 -9.63 5.58 -8.50
C SER A 339 -11.05 6.14 -8.33
N LEU A 340 -11.31 7.33 -8.89
CA LEU A 340 -12.58 8.03 -8.74
C LEU A 340 -13.70 7.36 -9.56
N ILE A 341 -13.35 6.84 -10.74
CA ILE A 341 -14.30 6.14 -11.62
C ILE A 341 -14.51 4.70 -11.15
N LEU A 342 -13.49 3.97 -10.69
CA LEU A 342 -13.70 2.62 -10.13
C LEU A 342 -14.55 2.66 -8.86
N GLN A 343 -14.36 3.64 -7.95
CA GLN A 343 -15.24 3.81 -6.80
C GLN A 343 -16.67 4.17 -7.23
N GLY A 344 -16.83 5.10 -8.18
CA GLY A 344 -18.13 5.49 -8.73
C GLY A 344 -18.88 4.33 -9.39
N LEU A 345 -18.19 3.52 -10.20
CA LEU A 345 -18.75 2.33 -10.85
C LEU A 345 -19.09 1.26 -9.82
N THR A 346 -18.16 0.91 -8.92
CA THR A 346 -18.39 -0.16 -7.93
C THR A 346 -19.58 0.18 -7.02
N GLN A 347 -19.66 1.40 -6.51
CA GLN A 347 -20.78 1.80 -5.65
C GLN A 347 -22.11 1.93 -6.40
N LYS A 348 -22.13 2.45 -7.64
CA LYS A 348 -23.37 2.56 -8.43
C LYS A 348 -23.85 1.22 -8.98
N ILE A 349 -22.95 0.32 -9.41
CA ILE A 349 -23.33 -1.05 -9.83
C ILE A 349 -23.93 -1.81 -8.64
N ILE A 350 -23.36 -1.69 -7.43
CA ILE A 350 -23.93 -2.27 -6.20
C ILE A 350 -25.31 -1.66 -5.84
N HIS A 351 -25.59 -0.42 -6.27
CA HIS A 351 -26.90 0.21 -6.11
C HIS A 351 -27.92 -0.27 -7.16
N LEU A 352 -27.52 -0.39 -8.43
CA LEU A 352 -28.34 -0.94 -9.52
C LEU A 352 -28.78 -2.39 -9.23
N CYS A 353 -27.93 -3.18 -8.57
CA CYS A 353 -28.24 -4.54 -8.09
C CYS A 353 -29.30 -4.61 -6.97
N ARG A 354 -30.12 -3.56 -6.74
CA ARG A 354 -31.17 -3.51 -5.70
C ARG A 354 -32.56 -3.05 -6.19
N ILE A 355 -32.70 -2.73 -7.48
CA ILE A 355 -33.94 -2.25 -8.11
C ILE A 355 -34.45 -3.27 -9.15
N SER A 356 -35.72 -3.18 -9.56
CA SER A 356 -36.37 -4.14 -10.47
C SER A 356 -35.87 -4.03 -11.93
N GLU A 357 -36.14 -5.02 -12.77
CA GLU A 357 -35.60 -5.08 -14.15
C GLU A 357 -36.04 -3.89 -15.02
N GLU A 358 -37.30 -3.44 -14.91
CA GLU A 358 -37.77 -2.22 -15.59
C GLU A 358 -37.08 -0.96 -15.06
N GLU A 359 -36.90 -0.85 -13.73
CA GLU A 359 -36.16 0.25 -13.11
C GLU A 359 -34.68 0.24 -13.47
N GLN A 360 -34.06 -0.93 -13.67
CA GLN A 360 -32.68 -1.07 -14.14
C GLN A 360 -32.53 -0.56 -15.56
N ILE A 361 -33.44 -0.90 -16.48
CA ILE A 361 -33.44 -0.32 -17.84
C ILE A 361 -33.56 1.20 -17.76
N ILE A 362 -34.49 1.70 -16.95
CA ILE A 362 -34.69 3.14 -16.75
C ILE A 362 -33.45 3.79 -16.13
N GLU A 363 -32.75 3.16 -15.19
CA GLU A 363 -31.49 3.68 -14.63
C GLU A 363 -30.29 3.55 -15.56
N PHE A 364 -30.20 2.54 -16.43
CA PHE A 364 -29.16 2.49 -17.47
C PHE A 364 -29.40 3.55 -18.55
N VAL A 365 -30.65 3.77 -18.96
CA VAL A 365 -31.04 4.90 -19.82
C VAL A 365 -30.76 6.24 -19.12
N LYS A 366 -31.08 6.37 -17.83
CA LYS A 366 -30.70 7.55 -17.02
C LYS A 366 -29.19 7.69 -16.91
N ILE A 367 -28.39 6.64 -16.80
CA ILE A 367 -26.92 6.75 -16.76
C ILE A 367 -26.39 7.26 -18.11
N GLY A 368 -26.89 6.73 -19.23
CA GLY A 368 -26.59 7.28 -20.56
C GLY A 368 -27.01 8.75 -20.70
N GLU A 369 -28.21 9.09 -20.25
CA GLU A 369 -28.73 10.47 -20.19
C GLU A 369 -27.98 11.37 -19.20
N ILE A 370 -27.45 10.84 -18.09
CA ILE A 370 -26.68 11.56 -17.07
C ILE A 370 -25.29 11.86 -17.59
N PHE A 371 -24.60 10.91 -18.24
CA PHE A 371 -23.40 11.22 -19.00
C PHE A 371 -23.72 12.32 -20.04
N LYS A 372 -24.75 12.12 -20.87
CA LYS A 372 -25.23 13.07 -21.90
C LYS A 372 -25.74 14.44 -21.36
N LYS A 373 -25.90 14.63 -20.05
CA LYS A 373 -26.35 15.88 -19.40
C LYS A 373 -25.36 16.48 -18.40
N GLN A 374 -24.44 15.69 -17.84
CA GLN A 374 -23.37 16.15 -16.96
C GLN A 374 -22.06 16.39 -17.73
N ILE A 375 -21.89 15.78 -18.90
CA ILE A 375 -20.91 16.24 -19.89
C ILE A 375 -21.43 17.56 -20.45
N ASN A 376 -20.80 18.67 -20.05
CA ASN A 376 -20.85 19.89 -20.83
C ASN A 376 -19.99 19.66 -22.09
N PHE A 377 -20.61 19.46 -23.25
CA PHE A 377 -19.89 19.18 -24.50
C PHE A 377 -19.02 20.35 -24.97
N ASP A 378 -19.25 21.57 -24.45
CA ASP A 378 -18.46 22.76 -24.73
C ASP A 378 -17.24 22.92 -23.78
N ASP A 379 -16.97 21.98 -22.87
CA ASP A 379 -15.82 22.04 -21.94
C ASP A 379 -14.53 21.48 -22.58
N ILE A 380 -13.61 22.39 -22.91
CA ILE A 380 -12.48 22.20 -23.85
C ILE A 380 -11.34 21.31 -23.30
N GLN A 381 -11.47 20.73 -22.11
CA GLN A 381 -10.37 20.14 -21.32
C GLN A 381 -10.12 18.61 -21.46
N PHE A 382 -10.69 17.88 -22.43
CA PHE A 382 -10.46 16.42 -22.54
C PHE A 382 -10.02 15.89 -23.93
N LYS A 383 -8.72 15.64 -24.10
CA LYS A 383 -8.15 14.86 -25.24
C LYS A 383 -8.37 13.34 -25.15
N ASN A 384 -8.77 12.84 -23.99
CA ASN A 384 -8.89 11.41 -23.68
C ASN A 384 -10.34 10.93 -23.53
N PHE A 385 -11.36 11.77 -23.74
CA PHE A 385 -12.75 11.43 -23.37
C PHE A 385 -13.26 10.16 -24.08
N GLN A 386 -12.93 10.00 -25.37
CA GLN A 386 -13.28 8.83 -26.17
C GLN A 386 -12.80 7.49 -25.59
N LYS A 387 -11.74 7.48 -24.75
CA LYS A 387 -11.20 6.26 -24.15
C LYS A 387 -12.22 5.55 -23.24
N ILE A 388 -13.06 6.29 -22.50
CA ILE A 388 -14.04 5.69 -21.58
C ILE A 388 -15.17 4.96 -22.31
N PRO A 389 -15.88 5.55 -23.30
CA PRO A 389 -16.88 4.80 -24.06
C PRO A 389 -16.25 3.62 -24.83
N MET A 390 -15.05 3.78 -25.40
CA MET A 390 -14.35 2.66 -26.06
C MET A 390 -14.04 1.51 -25.10
N MET A 391 -13.67 1.78 -23.85
CA MET A 391 -13.49 0.76 -22.80
C MET A 391 -14.77 -0.04 -22.54
N PHE A 392 -15.92 0.63 -22.44
CA PHE A 392 -17.20 -0.06 -22.29
C PHE A 392 -17.55 -0.90 -23.52
N ALA A 393 -17.34 -0.37 -24.73
CA ALA A 393 -17.55 -1.14 -25.96
C ALA A 393 -16.70 -2.41 -25.99
N GLN A 394 -15.42 -2.33 -25.62
CA GLN A 394 -14.53 -3.49 -25.55
C GLN A 394 -14.97 -4.52 -24.50
N ILE A 395 -15.43 -4.08 -23.33
CA ILE A 395 -15.98 -4.97 -22.28
C ILE A 395 -17.20 -5.74 -22.79
N PHE A 396 -18.13 -5.09 -23.49
CA PHE A 396 -19.32 -5.74 -24.05
C PHE A 396 -18.98 -6.71 -25.21
N ILE A 397 -18.02 -6.36 -26.07
CA ILE A 397 -17.51 -7.26 -27.12
C ILE A 397 -16.89 -8.52 -26.50
N ILE A 398 -15.95 -8.36 -25.56
CA ILE A 398 -15.27 -9.49 -24.92
C ILE A 398 -16.27 -10.38 -24.18
N ALA A 399 -17.27 -9.79 -23.50
CA ALA A 399 -18.31 -10.58 -22.84
C ALA A 399 -19.20 -11.36 -23.83
N TYR A 400 -19.49 -10.78 -25.00
CA TYR A 400 -20.20 -11.48 -26.08
C TYR A 400 -19.34 -12.62 -26.65
N GLU A 401 -18.16 -12.31 -27.20
CA GLU A 401 -17.26 -13.28 -27.86
C GLU A 401 -16.93 -14.47 -26.98
N LYS A 402 -16.67 -14.21 -25.69
CA LYS A 402 -16.24 -15.23 -24.75
C LYS A 402 -17.41 -15.88 -24.03
N ASN A 403 -18.66 -15.48 -24.26
CA ASN A 403 -19.85 -15.92 -23.53
C ASN A 403 -19.62 -15.79 -22.00
N ILE A 404 -19.57 -14.53 -21.54
CA ILE A 404 -19.45 -14.14 -20.14
C ILE A 404 -20.77 -13.52 -19.72
N ASP A 405 -21.42 -14.12 -18.72
CA ASP A 405 -22.65 -13.60 -18.12
C ASP A 405 -22.37 -12.28 -17.36
N ILE A 406 -22.44 -11.15 -18.06
CA ILE A 406 -22.64 -9.85 -17.42
C ILE A 406 -24.00 -9.87 -16.73
N GLU A 407 -24.03 -9.43 -15.48
CA GLU A 407 -25.23 -9.43 -14.63
C GLU A 407 -25.48 -8.01 -14.08
N PRO A 408 -26.70 -7.47 -14.20
CA PRO A 408 -27.94 -8.12 -14.67
C PRO A 408 -27.89 -8.50 -16.17
N LYS A 409 -28.46 -9.67 -16.52
CA LYS A 409 -28.45 -10.19 -17.90
C LYS A 409 -29.29 -9.27 -18.80
N PRO A 410 -28.72 -8.63 -19.83
CA PRO A 410 -29.49 -7.89 -20.80
C PRO A 410 -29.84 -8.79 -21.99
N PHE A 411 -31.01 -9.42 -21.91
CA PHE A 411 -31.83 -9.84 -23.07
C PHE A 411 -31.17 -10.79 -24.09
N GLU A 412 -31.66 -10.77 -25.34
CA GLU A 412 -31.35 -11.73 -26.40
C GLU A 412 -29.92 -11.57 -26.95
N ASN A 413 -29.41 -12.60 -27.64
CA ASN A 413 -27.98 -12.74 -28.01
C ASN A 413 -27.31 -11.48 -28.62
N GLY A 414 -28.05 -10.67 -29.41
CA GLY A 414 -27.52 -9.46 -30.03
C GLY A 414 -27.30 -8.26 -29.09
N ALA A 415 -27.97 -8.22 -27.94
CA ALA A 415 -28.08 -7.00 -27.11
C ALA A 415 -26.73 -6.48 -26.58
N LEU A 416 -25.76 -7.35 -26.29
CA LEU A 416 -24.41 -6.95 -25.89
C LEU A 416 -23.70 -6.16 -27.01
N LEU A 417 -23.91 -6.55 -28.28
CA LEU A 417 -23.35 -5.86 -29.44
C LEU A 417 -24.07 -4.53 -29.74
N ASP A 418 -25.35 -4.41 -29.37
CA ASP A 418 -26.06 -3.12 -29.39
C ASP A 418 -25.53 -2.14 -28.35
N PHE A 419 -25.27 -2.60 -27.12
CA PHE A 419 -24.61 -1.78 -26.11
C PHE A 419 -23.19 -1.38 -26.54
N ALA A 420 -22.40 -2.32 -27.06
CA ALA A 420 -21.08 -2.02 -27.61
C ALA A 420 -21.16 -0.94 -28.71
N TRP A 421 -22.10 -1.08 -29.65
CA TRP A 421 -22.33 -0.10 -30.71
C TRP A 421 -22.71 1.28 -30.18
N MET A 422 -23.66 1.36 -29.23
CA MET A 422 -24.04 2.62 -28.57
C MET A 422 -22.84 3.33 -27.93
N PHE A 423 -21.93 2.59 -27.30
CA PHE A 423 -20.72 3.17 -26.72
C PHE A 423 -19.71 3.64 -27.79
N THR A 424 -19.62 3.01 -28.96
CA THR A 424 -18.86 3.59 -30.10
C THR A 424 -19.47 4.90 -30.59
N GLU A 425 -20.80 5.02 -30.66
CA GLU A 425 -21.48 6.28 -31.01
C GLU A 425 -21.27 7.40 -30.00
N LEU A 426 -21.00 7.08 -28.74
CA LEU A 426 -20.63 8.06 -27.72
C LEU A 426 -19.16 8.49 -27.85
N ALA A 427 -18.25 7.57 -28.21
CA ALA A 427 -16.85 7.88 -28.49
C ALA A 427 -16.70 8.86 -29.66
N GLU A 428 -17.34 8.55 -30.80
CA GLU A 428 -17.27 9.32 -32.05
C GLU A 428 -17.73 10.77 -31.92
N LYS A 429 -18.72 11.04 -31.05
CA LYS A 429 -19.19 12.39 -30.74
C LYS A 429 -18.13 13.27 -30.07
N THR A 430 -17.08 12.65 -29.49
CA THR A 430 -15.97 13.36 -28.85
C THR A 430 -14.67 13.31 -29.67
N LYS A 431 -14.49 12.29 -30.51
CA LYS A 431 -13.39 12.22 -31.50
C LYS A 431 -13.84 11.43 -32.74
N PRO A 432 -14.02 12.07 -33.91
CA PRO A 432 -14.39 11.37 -35.14
C PRO A 432 -13.34 10.32 -35.57
N ASN A 433 -13.83 9.21 -36.14
CA ASN A 433 -13.08 8.05 -36.61
C ASN A 433 -12.22 7.36 -35.54
N CYS A 434 -12.54 7.50 -34.25
CA CYS A 434 -11.80 6.85 -33.16
C CYS A 434 -12.22 5.39 -32.92
N SER A 435 -13.37 4.96 -33.44
CA SER A 435 -13.98 3.65 -33.17
C SER A 435 -14.15 2.76 -34.42
N THR A 436 -13.56 3.14 -35.55
CA THR A 436 -13.77 2.48 -36.86
C THR A 436 -13.52 0.97 -36.80
N GLU A 437 -12.36 0.54 -36.31
CA GLU A 437 -11.97 -0.87 -36.18
C GLU A 437 -12.95 -1.64 -35.27
N ILE A 438 -13.31 -1.05 -34.12
CA ILE A 438 -14.26 -1.63 -33.16
C ILE A 438 -15.66 -1.79 -33.79
N ARG A 439 -16.08 -0.84 -34.63
CA ARG A 439 -17.36 -0.88 -35.34
C ARG A 439 -17.39 -1.88 -36.49
N GLU A 440 -16.28 -2.11 -37.16
CA GLU A 440 -16.17 -3.16 -38.17
C GLU A 440 -16.26 -4.53 -37.49
N HIS A 441 -15.52 -4.72 -36.39
CA HIS A 441 -15.62 -5.93 -35.57
C HIS A 441 -17.03 -6.21 -35.03
N ILE A 442 -17.75 -5.20 -34.52
CA ILE A 442 -19.14 -5.35 -34.07
C ILE A 442 -20.08 -5.78 -35.22
N LYS A 443 -19.87 -5.28 -36.45
CA LYS A 443 -20.68 -5.70 -37.61
C LYS A 443 -20.42 -7.15 -37.96
N ASP A 444 -19.16 -7.57 -38.02
CA ASP A 444 -18.79 -8.94 -38.37
C ASP A 444 -19.33 -9.94 -37.32
N LEU A 445 -19.25 -9.59 -36.03
CA LEU A 445 -19.90 -10.36 -34.96
C LEU A 445 -21.43 -10.42 -35.12
N LYS A 446 -22.10 -9.31 -35.45
CA LYS A 446 -23.56 -9.31 -35.72
C LYS A 446 -23.93 -10.15 -36.95
N ASN A 447 -23.20 -10.03 -38.04
CA ASN A 447 -23.39 -10.82 -39.26
C ASN A 447 -23.28 -12.32 -38.97
N SER A 448 -22.48 -12.73 -37.98
CA SER A 448 -22.37 -14.13 -37.55
C SER A 448 -23.52 -14.66 -36.68
N ILE A 449 -24.50 -13.82 -36.32
CA ILE A 449 -25.73 -14.20 -35.61
C ILE A 449 -26.87 -14.54 -36.60
N GLU A 450 -26.83 -13.98 -37.81
CA GLU A 450 -27.91 -14.09 -38.81
C GLU A 450 -27.76 -15.31 -39.75
N VAL A 451 -26.90 -16.28 -39.38
CA VAL A 451 -26.52 -17.48 -40.17
C VAL A 451 -26.64 -18.77 -39.34
#